data_AF-A0AB34FN46-F1
#
_entry.id   AF-A0AB34FN46-F1
#
_cell.length_a   1.000
_cell.length_b   1.000
_cell.length_c   1.000
_cell.angle_alpha   90.00
_cell.angle_beta   90.00
_cell.angle_gamma   90.00
#
_symmetry.space_group_name_H-M   'P 1'
#
loop_
_entity.id
_entity.type
_entity.pdbx_description
1 polymer ?
#
loop_
_entity_poly.entity_id
_entity_poly.type
_entity_poly.pdbx_seq_one_letter_code
_entity_poly.pdbx_strand_id
1 'polypeptide(L)'
;MTPAPTRASSSPLVHASLPPPLPAVAPIDAASWLPLRICPYPHPSIQPPLLLTTTTTPTPTPTATSPAIHHGTLLARNYRGDIPMSAVEKFPVLLSEAEEESSAVPPCFSHEGINYLYIRHNNLYLLALTKRNTNAAEILLFLHKVVQVFTEYFKALEEESIRDNFVIIYELLDEMMDFGYPQTTESKILQEYITQESHKLEIQARPPIAVTNAVSWRSEGIRYRKNEVFLDVVESLNLLVSANGNVLRSEILGAIKMKCYLSGMPELRLGLNDKVMFETTGRSTRGKAIEMEDVKFHQCVRLSRFENDRTISFIPPDGEFELMSYRLNTQVKPLIWVECVVESHSGSRIEYMLKAKAQFKRRSTANNVEIIVPVPDDADTPRFRTNIGSVHYAPEQSAIVWKIKQFGGQKEFLMRAELGLPSVRGDDEVGGGMTGGFGGSMGGVGGMGKGAKRPIQVKFEIPYFTTSGIQVRYLKITEPKLQYPSLPWVRYITQSGDIAVRLPDAV
;
A
#
# COMPACT_ATOMS: atom_id res chain seq x y z
N MET A 1 -25.04 -0.90 77.40
CA MET A 1 -26.40 -0.52 76.94
C MET A 1 -26.45 -0.69 75.43
N THR A 2 -27.41 -1.47 74.94
CA THR A 2 -27.82 -1.56 73.53
C THR A 2 -28.64 -0.32 73.13
N PRO A 3 -28.76 0.02 71.83
CA PRO A 3 -29.78 -0.57 70.93
C PRO A 3 -29.15 -1.15 69.64
N ALA A 4 -29.58 -2.29 69.08
CA ALA A 4 -30.90 -2.69 68.55
C ALA A 4 -31.14 -2.23 67.08
N PRO A 5 -31.41 -3.14 66.12
CA PRO A 5 -31.49 -2.83 64.69
C PRO A 5 -32.91 -2.52 64.20
N THR A 6 -33.03 -1.76 63.10
CA THR A 6 -34.30 -1.49 62.39
C THR A 6 -34.52 -2.40 61.18
N ARG A 7 -35.80 -2.69 60.91
CA ARG A 7 -36.27 -3.70 59.95
C ARG A 7 -36.27 -3.23 58.49
N ALA A 8 -36.08 -4.23 57.63
CA ALA A 8 -36.37 -4.34 56.20
C ALA A 8 -37.55 -3.53 55.63
N SER A 9 -37.40 -3.15 54.36
CA SER A 9 -38.49 -3.08 53.37
C SER A 9 -38.12 -3.93 52.14
N SER A 10 -38.95 -4.91 51.83
CA SER A 10 -38.80 -5.79 50.67
C SER A 10 -39.58 -5.28 49.45
N SER A 11 -39.05 -5.59 48.26
CA SER A 11 -39.74 -6.14 47.06
C SER A 11 -39.41 -5.35 45.77
N PRO A 12 -39.47 -5.98 44.57
CA PRO A 12 -39.26 -7.40 44.25
C PRO A 12 -38.15 -7.61 43.19
N LEU A 13 -37.60 -8.83 43.14
CA LEU A 13 -36.70 -9.26 42.05
C LEU A 13 -37.49 -9.48 40.76
N VAL A 14 -37.07 -8.81 39.68
CA VAL A 14 -37.57 -9.10 38.32
C VAL A 14 -36.88 -10.37 37.82
N HIS A 15 -37.62 -11.46 37.68
CA HIS A 15 -37.14 -12.66 37.00
C HIS A 15 -36.95 -12.36 35.51
N ALA A 16 -35.70 -12.24 35.06
CA ALA A 16 -35.37 -12.26 33.65
C ALA A 16 -35.38 -13.72 33.15
N SER A 17 -36.39 -14.06 32.36
CA SER A 17 -36.54 -15.39 31.74
C SER A 17 -35.41 -15.65 30.75
N LEU A 18 -34.62 -16.70 30.99
CA LEU A 18 -33.65 -17.20 30.00
C LEU A 18 -34.40 -17.77 28.79
N PRO A 19 -33.96 -17.51 27.55
CA PRO A 19 -34.54 -18.12 26.35
C PRO A 19 -34.25 -19.65 26.33
N PRO A 20 -35.14 -20.46 25.76
CA PRO A 20 -34.95 -21.91 25.69
C PRO A 20 -33.76 -22.28 24.79
N PRO A 21 -33.06 -23.40 25.08
CA PRO A 21 -31.94 -23.86 24.26
C PRO A 21 -32.44 -24.31 22.88
N LEU A 22 -31.64 -24.01 21.85
CA LEU A 22 -31.86 -24.49 20.48
C LEU A 22 -31.78 -26.03 20.43
N PRO A 23 -32.59 -26.70 19.60
CA PRO A 23 -32.58 -28.16 19.50
C PRO A 23 -31.25 -28.68 18.94
N ALA A 24 -30.76 -29.78 19.50
CA ALA A 24 -29.53 -30.43 19.04
C ALA A 24 -29.70 -30.97 17.62
N VAL A 25 -28.77 -30.63 16.73
CA VAL A 25 -28.69 -31.21 15.38
C VAL A 25 -28.18 -32.64 15.49
N ALA A 26 -28.96 -33.60 14.97
CA ALA A 26 -28.57 -35.01 14.92
C ALA A 26 -27.39 -35.23 13.95
N PRO A 27 -26.50 -36.20 14.21
CA PRO A 27 -25.38 -36.49 13.31
C PRO A 27 -25.89 -37.02 11.97
N ILE A 28 -25.43 -36.43 10.87
CA ILE A 28 -25.71 -36.94 9.52
C ILE A 28 -24.76 -38.11 9.24
N ASP A 29 -25.35 -39.23 8.85
CA ASP A 29 -24.67 -40.51 8.69
C ASP A 29 -23.75 -40.55 7.46
N ALA A 30 -22.63 -41.25 7.59
CA ALA A 30 -21.55 -41.24 6.59
C ALA A 30 -21.65 -42.42 5.61
N ALA A 31 -22.71 -42.48 4.78
CA ALA A 31 -22.81 -43.49 3.71
C ALA A 31 -23.83 -43.17 2.58
N SER A 32 -23.45 -42.40 1.55
CA SER A 32 -24.05 -42.50 0.20
C SER A 32 -23.25 -41.70 -0.85
N TRP A 33 -22.04 -42.17 -1.18
CA TRP A 33 -21.26 -41.66 -2.33
C TRP A 33 -21.23 -42.71 -3.46
N LEU A 34 -21.35 -42.22 -4.70
CA LEU A 34 -21.09 -42.83 -6.04
C LEU A 34 -22.30 -42.69 -7.00
N PRO A 35 -22.08 -42.54 -8.31
CA PRO A 35 -21.11 -41.65 -8.95
C PRO A 35 -21.74 -40.81 -10.08
N LEU A 36 -21.31 -39.54 -10.24
CA LEU A 36 -21.69 -38.75 -11.42
C LEU A 36 -21.02 -39.31 -12.68
N ARG A 37 -21.84 -39.68 -13.67
CA ARG A 37 -21.39 -40.24 -14.96
C ARG A 37 -20.82 -39.16 -15.88
N ILE A 38 -19.67 -39.47 -16.47
CA ILE A 38 -19.14 -38.81 -17.67
C ILE A 38 -19.96 -39.26 -18.89
N CYS A 39 -20.35 -38.33 -19.77
CA CYS A 39 -20.57 -38.56 -21.21
C CYS A 39 -20.55 -37.21 -21.97
N PRO A 40 -20.32 -37.19 -23.30
CA PRO A 40 -19.41 -36.21 -23.89
C PRO A 40 -20.05 -35.09 -24.72
N TYR A 41 -19.20 -34.12 -25.10
CA TYR A 41 -19.44 -33.06 -26.09
C TYR A 41 -20.09 -33.54 -27.40
N PRO A 42 -20.76 -32.62 -28.09
CA PRO A 42 -20.20 -32.19 -29.37
C PRO A 42 -20.03 -30.66 -29.49
N HIS A 43 -18.88 -30.24 -30.04
CA HIS A 43 -18.77 -28.91 -30.67
C HIS A 43 -19.64 -28.86 -31.94
N PRO A 44 -20.15 -27.67 -32.31
CA PRO A 44 -19.41 -26.88 -33.30
C PRO A 44 -19.18 -25.42 -32.90
N SER A 45 -18.07 -24.91 -33.42
CA SER A 45 -17.70 -23.51 -33.59
C SER A 45 -18.83 -22.49 -33.83
N ILE A 46 -18.76 -21.34 -33.13
CA ILE A 46 -18.59 -19.99 -33.71
C ILE A 46 -18.23 -19.01 -32.56
N GLN A 47 -17.12 -18.29 -32.73
CA GLN A 47 -16.69 -17.09 -31.99
C GLN A 47 -16.92 -15.87 -32.92
N PRO A 48 -17.00 -14.58 -32.46
CA PRO A 48 -15.97 -13.95 -31.62
C PRO A 48 -16.56 -12.88 -30.62
N PRO A 49 -15.85 -11.83 -30.12
CA PRO A 49 -15.60 -11.69 -28.67
C PRO A 49 -15.97 -10.29 -28.08
N LEU A 50 -15.59 -10.02 -26.82
CA LEU A 50 -15.62 -8.67 -26.23
C LEU A 50 -14.42 -8.40 -25.27
N LEU A 51 -13.98 -7.15 -24.99
CA LEU A 51 -13.34 -6.11 -25.87
C LEU A 51 -12.72 -4.94 -25.03
N LEU A 52 -11.46 -4.95 -24.54
CA LEU A 52 -10.77 -3.69 -24.10
C LEU A 52 -10.06 -3.06 -25.28
N THR A 53 -9.33 -2.03 -24.91
CA THR A 53 -8.88 -0.98 -25.76
C THR A 53 -7.47 -0.58 -25.35
N THR A 54 -6.52 -1.04 -26.14
CA THR A 54 -5.22 -0.39 -26.30
C THR A 54 -5.37 0.79 -27.25
N THR A 55 -4.61 1.85 -27.03
CA THR A 55 -4.16 2.79 -28.07
C THR A 55 -2.85 2.31 -28.70
N THR A 56 -2.72 2.27 -30.03
CA THR A 56 -1.43 2.39 -30.74
C THR A 56 -1.59 2.88 -32.19
N THR A 57 -0.56 3.58 -32.69
CA THR A 57 -0.39 4.09 -34.08
C THR A 57 1.08 3.92 -34.47
N PRO A 58 1.48 3.78 -35.76
CA PRO A 58 1.55 4.91 -36.72
C PRO A 58 0.96 4.52 -38.11
N THR A 59 0.69 5.38 -39.11
CA THR A 59 1.48 6.47 -39.75
C THR A 59 0.57 7.22 -40.78
N PRO A 60 0.99 8.28 -41.50
CA PRO A 60 0.93 9.71 -41.16
C PRO A 60 -0.17 10.53 -41.92
N THR A 61 -0.03 11.87 -41.89
CA THR A 61 -0.74 12.93 -42.67
C THR A 61 -2.13 13.38 -42.18
N PRO A 62 -2.48 14.69 -42.32
CA PRO A 62 -2.79 15.45 -41.11
C PRO A 62 -4.09 16.28 -41.13
N THR A 63 -4.79 16.28 -39.99
CA THR A 63 -5.51 17.45 -39.43
C THR A 63 -5.69 17.20 -37.95
N ALA A 64 -5.27 18.14 -37.10
CA ALA A 64 -5.23 17.92 -35.65
C ALA A 64 -6.63 18.03 -35.02
N THR A 65 -7.10 16.94 -34.45
CA THR A 65 -8.14 16.92 -33.41
C THR A 65 -7.74 15.85 -32.40
N SER A 66 -8.03 16.08 -31.11
CA SER A 66 -7.44 15.35 -29.97
C SER A 66 -7.50 13.82 -30.10
N PRO A 67 -6.45 13.06 -29.71
CA PRO A 67 -6.48 11.61 -29.75
C PRO A 67 -7.49 11.05 -28.75
N ALA A 68 -8.52 10.36 -29.25
CA ALA A 68 -9.52 9.71 -28.41
C ALA A 68 -8.91 8.50 -27.67
N ILE A 69 -9.08 8.47 -26.36
CA ILE A 69 -8.78 7.29 -25.54
C ILE A 69 -9.89 6.27 -25.82
N HIS A 70 -9.53 5.12 -26.36
CA HIS A 70 -10.49 4.02 -26.49
C HIS A 70 -10.72 3.41 -25.09
N HIS A 71 -11.98 3.17 -24.72
CA HIS A 71 -12.40 2.55 -23.45
C HIS A 71 -13.31 1.32 -23.71
N GLY A 72 -12.90 0.15 -23.24
CA GLY A 72 -13.65 -1.12 -23.33
C GLY A 72 -13.35 -2.05 -22.14
N THR A 73 -13.67 -3.36 -22.22
CA THR A 73 -13.54 -4.37 -21.16
C THR A 73 -12.68 -5.60 -21.57
N LEU A 74 -11.47 -5.82 -21.02
CA LEU A 74 -10.49 -6.87 -21.46
C LEU A 74 -11.04 -8.26 -21.19
N LEU A 75 -11.59 -8.36 -20.01
CA LEU A 75 -12.03 -9.57 -19.38
C LEU A 75 -13.14 -9.17 -18.43
N ALA A 76 -14.22 -9.94 -18.45
CA ALA A 76 -15.38 -9.68 -17.62
C ALA A 76 -15.85 -11.00 -17.03
N ARG A 77 -16.01 -11.06 -15.71
CA ARG A 77 -16.54 -12.24 -15.02
C ARG A 77 -17.85 -11.89 -14.33
N ASN A 78 -18.90 -12.68 -14.61
CA ASN A 78 -20.21 -12.51 -14.00
C ASN A 78 -20.46 -13.65 -13.02
N TYR A 79 -20.48 -13.32 -11.72
CA TYR A 79 -20.65 -14.30 -10.65
C TYR A 79 -22.11 -14.57 -10.28
N ARG A 80 -23.08 -13.77 -10.72
CA ARG A 80 -24.47 -13.84 -10.22
C ARG A 80 -25.58 -13.77 -11.27
N GLY A 81 -25.31 -13.19 -12.44
CA GLY A 81 -26.29 -13.01 -13.51
C GLY A 81 -27.35 -11.93 -13.27
N ASP A 82 -27.29 -11.18 -12.17
CA ASP A 82 -28.30 -10.17 -11.81
C ASP A 82 -28.07 -8.78 -12.44
N ILE A 83 -26.89 -8.55 -13.02
CA ILE A 83 -26.49 -7.32 -13.72
C ILE A 83 -26.19 -7.66 -15.19
N PRO A 84 -26.74 -6.91 -16.17
CA PRO A 84 -26.40 -7.09 -17.57
C PRO A 84 -24.98 -6.61 -17.85
N MET A 85 -24.22 -7.33 -18.68
CA MET A 85 -22.82 -7.00 -18.97
C MET A 85 -22.63 -5.61 -19.60
N SER A 86 -23.62 -5.13 -20.36
CA SER A 86 -23.63 -3.77 -20.93
C SER A 86 -23.69 -2.64 -19.89
N ALA A 87 -23.96 -2.94 -18.60
CA ALA A 87 -23.85 -1.93 -17.55
C ALA A 87 -22.42 -1.35 -17.43
N VAL A 88 -21.39 -2.12 -17.81
CA VAL A 88 -19.99 -1.67 -17.80
C VAL A 88 -19.75 -0.53 -18.80
N GLU A 89 -20.50 -0.48 -19.91
CA GLU A 89 -20.36 0.55 -20.96
C GLU A 89 -20.70 1.96 -20.45
N LYS A 90 -21.48 2.07 -19.36
CA LYS A 90 -21.79 3.36 -18.71
C LYS A 90 -20.66 3.89 -17.84
N PHE A 91 -19.73 3.04 -17.39
CA PHE A 91 -18.71 3.41 -16.40
C PHE A 91 -17.79 4.56 -16.86
N PRO A 92 -17.27 4.61 -18.11
CA PRO A 92 -16.43 5.72 -18.55
C PRO A 92 -17.16 7.07 -18.53
N VAL A 93 -18.44 7.10 -18.91
CA VAL A 93 -19.27 8.33 -18.90
C VAL A 93 -19.47 8.82 -17.47
N LEU A 94 -19.88 7.93 -16.57
CA LEU A 94 -20.07 8.24 -15.14
C LEU A 94 -18.77 8.70 -14.46
N LEU A 95 -17.63 8.15 -14.88
CA LEU A 95 -16.32 8.54 -14.37
C LEU A 95 -15.96 9.97 -14.83
N SER A 96 -16.16 10.29 -16.12
CA SER A 96 -15.91 11.64 -16.63
C SER A 96 -16.87 12.69 -16.04
N GLU A 97 -18.15 12.38 -15.89
CA GLU A 97 -19.12 13.24 -15.19
C GLU A 97 -18.66 13.54 -13.75
N ALA A 98 -18.19 12.53 -13.02
CA ALA A 98 -17.67 12.71 -11.66
C ALA A 98 -16.32 13.45 -11.59
N GLU A 99 -15.48 13.36 -12.62
CA GLU A 99 -14.23 14.15 -12.77
C GLU A 99 -14.52 15.63 -13.08
N GLU A 100 -15.61 15.94 -13.79
CA GLU A 100 -16.06 17.30 -14.05
C GLU A 100 -16.75 17.94 -12.84
N GLU A 101 -17.57 17.19 -12.09
CA GLU A 101 -18.26 17.68 -10.89
C GLU A 101 -17.33 17.88 -9.68
N SER A 102 -16.28 17.06 -9.54
CA SER A 102 -15.43 17.04 -8.34
C SER A 102 -13.96 16.82 -8.65
N SER A 103 -13.10 17.68 -8.09
CA SER A 103 -11.64 17.47 -8.09
C SER A 103 -11.18 16.22 -7.34
N ALA A 104 -12.06 15.58 -6.58
CA ALA A 104 -11.83 14.31 -5.90
C ALA A 104 -12.97 13.34 -6.22
N VAL A 105 -12.73 12.47 -7.20
CA VAL A 105 -13.67 11.44 -7.64
C VAL A 105 -13.83 10.38 -6.54
N PRO A 106 -15.06 10.04 -6.11
CA PRO A 106 -15.26 8.96 -5.14
C PRO A 106 -14.97 7.59 -5.77
N PRO A 107 -14.40 6.62 -5.02
CA PRO A 107 -14.10 5.26 -5.52
C PRO A 107 -15.36 4.40 -5.73
N CYS A 108 -16.54 4.95 -5.45
CA CYS A 108 -17.82 4.30 -5.66
C CYS A 108 -18.89 5.29 -6.16
N PHE A 109 -19.72 4.81 -7.08
CA PHE A 109 -20.85 5.54 -7.65
C PHE A 109 -22.11 4.67 -7.65
N SER A 110 -23.29 5.28 -7.75
CA SER A 110 -24.56 4.58 -7.91
C SER A 110 -25.33 5.15 -9.10
N HIS A 111 -25.63 4.32 -10.09
CA HIS A 111 -26.42 4.70 -11.28
C HIS A 111 -27.49 3.66 -11.58
N GLU A 112 -28.74 4.07 -11.78
CA GLU A 112 -29.88 3.17 -12.06
C GLU A 112 -30.03 1.99 -11.07
N GLY A 113 -29.66 2.19 -9.79
CA GLY A 113 -29.70 1.14 -8.76
C GLY A 113 -28.57 0.10 -8.85
N ILE A 114 -27.57 0.33 -9.71
CA ILE A 114 -26.32 -0.44 -9.76
C ILE A 114 -25.23 0.40 -9.09
N ASN A 115 -24.52 -0.19 -8.14
CA ASN A 115 -23.34 0.41 -7.53
C ASN A 115 -22.08 -0.04 -8.28
N TYR A 116 -21.24 0.92 -8.65
CA TYR A 116 -19.96 0.74 -9.33
C TYR A 116 -18.87 1.03 -8.31
N LEU A 117 -17.98 0.07 -8.04
CA LEU A 117 -16.84 0.23 -7.13
C LEU A 117 -15.57 -0.10 -7.89
N TYR A 118 -14.58 0.78 -7.86
CA TYR A 118 -13.38 0.60 -8.68
C TYR A 118 -12.09 0.96 -7.95
N ILE A 119 -10.99 0.41 -8.47
CA ILE A 119 -9.64 0.87 -8.19
C ILE A 119 -8.90 1.08 -9.51
N ARG A 120 -7.96 2.04 -9.52
CA ARG A 120 -7.04 2.24 -10.64
C ARG A 120 -5.68 1.67 -10.30
N HIS A 121 -5.13 0.82 -11.17
CA HIS A 121 -3.76 0.31 -11.07
C HIS A 121 -3.07 0.55 -12.41
N ASN A 122 -1.99 1.35 -12.42
CA ASN A 122 -1.34 1.80 -13.64
C ASN A 122 -2.34 2.49 -14.61
N ASN A 123 -2.48 1.94 -15.82
CA ASN A 123 -3.45 2.32 -16.85
C ASN A 123 -4.74 1.47 -16.82
N LEU A 124 -4.89 0.54 -15.87
CA LEU A 124 -6.02 -0.37 -15.76
C LEU A 124 -7.03 0.09 -14.70
N TYR A 125 -8.31 -0.12 -15.00
CA TYR A 125 -9.42 -0.02 -14.06
C TYR A 125 -9.90 -1.42 -13.70
N LEU A 126 -9.88 -1.76 -12.40
CA LEU A 126 -10.56 -2.94 -11.90
C LEU A 126 -11.89 -2.48 -11.33
N LEU A 127 -12.99 -3.03 -11.84
CA LEU A 127 -14.36 -2.59 -11.57
C LEU A 127 -15.20 -3.76 -11.06
N ALA A 128 -15.92 -3.54 -9.96
CA ALA A 128 -16.94 -4.43 -9.42
C ALA A 128 -18.31 -3.74 -9.45
N LEU A 129 -19.35 -4.47 -9.88
CA LEU A 129 -20.71 -3.97 -9.95
C LEU A 129 -21.61 -4.76 -8.97
N THR A 130 -22.45 -4.07 -8.20
CA THR A 130 -23.42 -4.72 -7.30
C THR A 130 -24.74 -3.95 -7.21
N LYS A 131 -25.87 -4.64 -7.36
CA LYS A 131 -27.21 -4.09 -7.05
C LYS A 131 -27.58 -4.19 -5.57
N ARG A 132 -26.82 -4.96 -4.79
CA ARG A 132 -27.06 -5.16 -3.35
C ARG A 132 -26.25 -4.18 -2.52
N ASN A 133 -26.78 -3.84 -1.35
CA ASN A 133 -26.05 -3.21 -0.26
C ASN A 133 -25.05 -4.21 0.35
N THR A 134 -23.91 -4.38 -0.30
CA THR A 134 -22.78 -5.22 0.11
C THR A 134 -21.73 -4.35 0.79
N ASN A 135 -20.86 -4.93 1.61
CA ASN A 135 -19.75 -4.20 2.23
C ASN A 135 -18.78 -3.65 1.17
N ALA A 136 -18.79 -2.34 0.95
CA ALA A 136 -17.93 -1.68 -0.03
C ALA A 136 -16.43 -1.88 0.27
N ALA A 137 -16.04 -1.93 1.54
CA ALA A 137 -14.65 -2.12 1.93
C ALA A 137 -14.14 -3.54 1.62
N GLU A 138 -15.01 -4.55 1.72
CA GLU A 138 -14.71 -5.94 1.34
C GLU A 138 -14.45 -6.04 -0.17
N ILE A 139 -15.30 -5.41 -0.98
CA ILE A 139 -15.15 -5.36 -2.44
C ILE A 139 -13.84 -4.66 -2.83
N LEU A 140 -13.56 -3.47 -2.29
CA LEU A 140 -12.33 -2.73 -2.59
C LEU A 140 -11.07 -3.50 -2.13
N LEU A 141 -11.11 -4.15 -0.96
CA LEU A 141 -10.03 -5.02 -0.49
C LEU A 141 -9.82 -6.23 -1.42
N PHE A 142 -10.90 -6.84 -1.89
CA PHE A 142 -10.83 -7.93 -2.87
C PHE A 142 -10.21 -7.47 -4.19
N LEU A 143 -10.59 -6.30 -4.73
CA LEU A 143 -9.96 -5.76 -5.94
C LEU A 143 -8.45 -5.53 -5.75
N HIS A 144 -8.02 -5.02 -4.60
CA HIS A 144 -6.59 -4.92 -4.27
C HIS A 144 -5.91 -6.30 -4.14
N LYS A 145 -6.63 -7.33 -3.67
CA LYS A 145 -6.13 -8.71 -3.62
C LYS A 145 -6.01 -9.36 -5.00
N VAL A 146 -6.96 -9.10 -5.92
CA VAL A 146 -6.86 -9.49 -7.34
C VAL A 146 -5.62 -8.87 -7.98
N VAL A 147 -5.39 -7.57 -7.78
CA VAL A 147 -4.14 -6.89 -8.21
C VAL A 147 -2.90 -7.59 -7.65
N GLN A 148 -2.89 -7.90 -6.35
CA GLN A 148 -1.76 -8.58 -5.70
C GLN A 148 -1.49 -9.96 -6.34
N VAL A 149 -2.51 -10.82 -6.43
CA VAL A 149 -2.37 -12.17 -7.00
C VAL A 149 -1.89 -12.12 -8.44
N PHE A 150 -2.49 -11.28 -9.28
CA PHE A 150 -2.08 -11.15 -10.70
C PHE A 150 -0.65 -10.62 -10.83
N THR A 151 -0.23 -9.68 -9.98
CA THR A 151 1.15 -9.17 -9.99
C THR A 151 2.15 -10.25 -9.53
N GLU A 152 1.77 -11.13 -8.60
CA GLU A 152 2.61 -12.26 -8.17
C GLU A 152 2.68 -13.39 -9.22
N TYR A 153 1.64 -13.57 -10.05
CA TYR A 153 1.67 -14.51 -11.18
C TYR A 153 2.42 -13.96 -12.40
N PHE A 154 2.17 -12.72 -12.79
CA PHE A 154 2.63 -12.15 -14.07
C PHE A 154 3.83 -11.20 -13.93
N LYS A 155 4.30 -10.95 -12.70
CA LYS A 155 5.38 -10.00 -12.29
C LYS A 155 5.03 -8.53 -12.46
N ALA A 156 4.32 -8.18 -13.53
CA ALA A 156 3.68 -6.89 -13.77
C ALA A 156 2.21 -7.12 -14.13
N LEU A 157 1.35 -6.17 -13.80
CA LEU A 157 -0.05 -6.18 -14.21
C LEU A 157 -0.31 -5.01 -15.16
N GLU A 158 -0.27 -5.32 -16.45
CA GLU A 158 -0.48 -4.41 -17.57
C GLU A 158 -1.48 -5.04 -18.55
N GLU A 159 -1.86 -4.30 -19.59
CA GLU A 159 -2.85 -4.75 -20.57
C GLU A 159 -2.39 -5.98 -21.36
N GLU A 160 -1.12 -6.04 -21.75
CA GLU A 160 -0.49 -7.21 -22.39
C GLU A 160 -0.55 -8.44 -21.49
N SER A 161 -0.25 -8.27 -20.19
CA SER A 161 -0.30 -9.35 -19.19
C SER A 161 -1.67 -10.02 -19.13
N ILE A 162 -2.75 -9.25 -19.26
CA ILE A 162 -4.12 -9.80 -19.22
C ILE A 162 -4.51 -10.45 -20.56
N ARG A 163 -4.10 -9.87 -21.70
CA ARG A 163 -4.38 -10.44 -23.03
C ARG A 163 -3.71 -11.80 -23.23
N ASP A 164 -2.46 -11.94 -22.81
CA ASP A 164 -1.68 -13.15 -23.03
C ASP A 164 -2.06 -14.29 -22.06
N ASN A 165 -2.56 -13.95 -20.86
CA ASN A 165 -2.83 -14.92 -19.79
C ASN A 165 -4.32 -15.11 -19.48
N PHE A 166 -5.22 -14.74 -20.41
CA PHE A 166 -6.67 -14.71 -20.16
C PHE A 166 -7.26 -16.02 -19.61
N VAL A 167 -6.75 -17.18 -20.04
CA VAL A 167 -7.19 -18.51 -19.56
C VAL A 167 -6.97 -18.65 -18.06
N ILE A 168 -5.73 -18.39 -17.62
CA ILE A 168 -5.31 -18.49 -16.22
C ILE A 168 -6.04 -17.43 -15.38
N ILE A 169 -6.33 -16.26 -15.95
CA ILE A 169 -7.10 -15.22 -15.26
C ILE A 169 -8.54 -15.67 -15.01
N TYR A 170 -9.18 -16.38 -15.93
CA TYR A 170 -10.51 -16.97 -15.67
C TYR A 170 -10.46 -18.05 -14.59
N GLU A 171 -9.46 -18.94 -14.62
CA GLU A 171 -9.25 -19.96 -13.57
C GLU A 171 -9.03 -19.32 -12.18
N LEU A 172 -8.16 -18.29 -12.11
CA LEU A 172 -7.92 -17.52 -10.90
C LEU A 172 -9.18 -16.82 -10.40
N LEU A 173 -9.96 -16.19 -11.28
CA LEU A 173 -11.16 -15.47 -10.87
C LEU A 173 -12.27 -16.39 -10.34
N ASP A 174 -12.34 -17.63 -10.83
CA ASP A 174 -13.28 -18.66 -10.35
C ASP A 174 -12.86 -19.27 -9.02
N GLU A 175 -11.56 -19.48 -8.78
CA GLU A 175 -11.04 -20.00 -7.51
C GLU A 175 -10.91 -18.92 -6.42
N MET A 176 -10.74 -17.65 -6.81
CA MET A 176 -10.67 -16.51 -5.88
C MET A 176 -12.05 -16.04 -5.40
N MET A 177 -13.14 -16.30 -6.14
CA MET A 177 -14.49 -15.83 -5.78
C MET A 177 -15.59 -16.73 -6.35
N ASP A 178 -16.50 -17.20 -5.50
CA ASP A 178 -17.71 -17.90 -5.92
C ASP A 178 -18.96 -17.09 -5.51
N PHE A 179 -19.91 -16.93 -6.44
CA PHE A 179 -21.19 -16.22 -6.28
C PHE A 179 -21.13 -14.80 -5.66
N GLY A 180 -19.96 -14.14 -5.74
CA GLY A 180 -19.69 -12.84 -5.15
C GLY A 180 -19.06 -12.87 -3.74
N TYR A 181 -18.70 -14.05 -3.24
CA TYR A 181 -17.99 -14.26 -1.97
C TYR A 181 -16.52 -14.62 -2.24
N PRO A 182 -15.55 -13.81 -1.78
CA PRO A 182 -14.13 -14.16 -1.85
C PRO A 182 -13.83 -15.50 -1.17
N GLN A 183 -13.07 -16.37 -1.84
CA GLN A 183 -12.66 -17.68 -1.35
C GLN A 183 -11.13 -17.69 -1.10
N THR A 184 -10.34 -18.32 -1.96
CA THR A 184 -8.89 -18.47 -1.77
C THR A 184 -8.14 -17.34 -2.46
N THR A 185 -7.56 -16.39 -1.70
CA THR A 185 -6.78 -15.27 -2.26
C THR A 185 -5.27 -15.37 -2.01
N GLU A 186 -4.78 -16.53 -1.56
CA GLU A 186 -3.36 -16.76 -1.28
C GLU A 186 -2.63 -17.28 -2.52
N SER A 187 -1.99 -16.37 -3.26
CA SER A 187 -1.20 -16.61 -4.48
C SER A 187 -0.35 -17.88 -4.44
N LYS A 188 0.45 -18.06 -3.38
CA LYS A 188 1.37 -19.20 -3.22
C LYS A 188 0.67 -20.54 -3.08
N ILE A 189 -0.59 -20.56 -2.63
CA ILE A 189 -1.41 -21.78 -2.53
C ILE A 189 -2.16 -22.02 -3.84
N LEU A 190 -2.68 -20.96 -4.47
CA LEU A 190 -3.25 -21.01 -5.82
C LEU A 190 -2.24 -21.60 -6.82
N GLN A 191 -0.96 -21.20 -6.71
CA GLN A 191 0.13 -21.66 -7.59
C GLN A 191 0.44 -23.17 -7.50
N GLU A 192 -0.05 -23.88 -6.48
CA GLU A 192 0.13 -25.34 -6.37
C GLU A 192 -0.81 -26.13 -7.30
N TYR A 193 -1.91 -25.53 -7.77
CA TYR A 193 -2.92 -26.21 -8.58
C TYR A 193 -3.44 -25.41 -9.79
N ILE A 194 -3.23 -24.10 -9.82
CA ILE A 194 -3.47 -23.21 -10.98
C ILE A 194 -2.10 -22.84 -11.56
N THR A 195 -1.62 -23.63 -12.52
CA THR A 195 -0.24 -23.55 -13.03
C THR A 195 -0.16 -22.93 -14.42
N GLN A 196 0.81 -22.04 -14.65
CA GLN A 196 1.09 -21.48 -15.97
C GLN A 196 1.58 -22.51 -17.01
N GLU A 197 2.17 -23.61 -16.57
CA GLU A 197 2.75 -24.61 -17.46
C GLU A 197 1.69 -25.62 -17.92
N SER A 198 1.45 -25.70 -19.24
CA SER A 198 0.53 -26.66 -19.86
C SER A 198 1.07 -28.10 -19.90
N HIS A 199 1.59 -28.59 -18.78
CA HIS A 199 1.84 -30.01 -18.63
C HIS A 199 0.51 -30.76 -18.70
N LYS A 200 0.40 -31.71 -19.64
CA LYS A 200 -0.73 -32.65 -19.67
C LYS A 200 -0.80 -33.34 -18.31
N LEU A 201 -1.80 -32.95 -17.52
CA LEU A 201 -2.07 -33.51 -16.20
C LEU A 201 -2.58 -34.95 -16.36
N GLU A 202 -1.65 -35.92 -16.42
CA GLU A 202 -1.95 -37.34 -16.23
C GLU A 202 -2.45 -37.62 -14.79
N ILE A 203 -2.26 -36.66 -13.89
CA ILE A 203 -2.73 -36.66 -12.51
C ILE A 203 -3.73 -35.52 -12.37
N GLN A 204 -4.99 -35.84 -12.08
CA GLN A 204 -6.02 -34.84 -11.76
C GLN A 204 -5.52 -33.93 -10.63
N ALA A 205 -5.38 -32.63 -10.91
CA ALA A 205 -5.02 -31.63 -9.91
C ALA A 205 -6.05 -31.68 -8.76
N ARG A 206 -5.59 -32.03 -7.57
CA ARG A 206 -6.40 -32.01 -6.34
C ARG A 206 -6.05 -30.74 -5.58
N PRO A 207 -7.04 -29.98 -5.07
CA PRO A 207 -6.74 -28.80 -4.29
C PRO A 207 -5.89 -29.17 -3.06
N PRO A 208 -4.85 -28.39 -2.72
CA PRO A 208 -4.04 -28.63 -1.54
C PRO A 208 -4.89 -28.65 -0.27
N ILE A 209 -4.52 -29.50 0.70
CA ILE A 209 -5.21 -29.58 2.00
C ILE A 209 -5.24 -28.20 2.70
N ALA A 210 -4.23 -27.36 2.46
CA ALA A 210 -4.14 -25.99 2.95
C ALA A 210 -5.38 -25.14 2.63
N VAL A 211 -6.02 -25.32 1.45
CA VAL A 211 -7.27 -24.62 1.06
C VAL A 211 -8.40 -24.86 2.07
N THR A 212 -8.43 -26.04 2.69
CA THR A 212 -9.47 -26.45 3.65
C THR A 212 -9.03 -26.41 5.13
N ASN A 213 -7.77 -26.05 5.39
CA ASN A 213 -7.17 -26.11 6.73
C ASN A 213 -7.25 -24.76 7.45
N ALA A 214 -7.23 -24.77 8.78
CA ALA A 214 -7.14 -23.55 9.60
C ALA A 214 -5.82 -22.78 9.43
N VAL A 215 -4.84 -23.36 8.72
CA VAL A 215 -3.61 -22.70 8.26
C VAL A 215 -3.63 -22.71 6.73
N SER A 216 -4.18 -21.65 6.15
CA SER A 216 -4.45 -21.52 4.71
C SER A 216 -3.34 -20.83 3.91
N TRP A 217 -2.21 -20.50 4.55
CA TRP A 217 -1.11 -19.73 3.96
C TRP A 217 0.25 -20.47 3.98
N ARG A 218 0.26 -21.75 4.39
CA ARG A 218 1.47 -22.58 4.43
C ARG A 218 1.13 -24.06 4.23
N SER A 219 1.71 -24.65 3.20
CA SER A 219 1.56 -26.07 2.88
C SER A 219 2.46 -26.98 3.72
N GLU A 220 2.01 -28.21 3.96
CA GLU A 220 2.83 -29.21 4.65
C GLU A 220 3.93 -29.78 3.75
N GLY A 221 4.97 -30.36 4.35
CA GLY A 221 6.03 -31.09 3.61
C GLY A 221 7.17 -30.23 3.05
N ILE A 222 7.10 -28.90 3.16
CA ILE A 222 8.18 -27.97 2.80
C ILE A 222 9.51 -28.40 3.47
N ARG A 223 10.60 -28.42 2.70
CA ARG A 223 11.94 -28.82 3.19
C ARG A 223 13.04 -27.96 2.58
N TYR A 224 13.90 -27.45 3.45
CA TYR A 224 15.10 -26.68 3.08
C TYR A 224 16.37 -27.38 3.54
N ARG A 225 17.45 -27.23 2.76
CA ARG A 225 18.80 -27.71 3.13
C ARG A 225 19.40 -26.94 4.32
N LYS A 226 18.99 -25.69 4.52
CA LYS A 226 19.34 -24.82 5.63
C LYS A 226 18.08 -24.11 6.11
N ASN A 227 17.85 -24.08 7.42
CA ASN A 227 16.67 -23.45 8.00
C ASN A 227 17.03 -22.05 8.52
N GLU A 228 16.67 -21.03 7.75
CA GLU A 228 17.09 -19.63 7.95
C GLU A 228 15.88 -18.70 7.91
N VAL A 229 15.91 -17.64 8.72
CA VAL A 229 14.87 -16.61 8.74
C VAL A 229 15.53 -15.25 8.72
N PHE A 230 15.11 -14.39 7.81
CA PHE A 230 15.57 -13.01 7.70
C PHE A 230 14.45 -12.06 8.08
N LEU A 231 14.75 -11.07 8.93
CA LEU A 231 13.82 -10.05 9.41
C LEU A 231 14.32 -8.68 9.00
N ASP A 232 13.53 -7.99 8.19
CA ASP A 232 13.76 -6.63 7.75
C ASP A 232 12.79 -5.72 8.50
N VAL A 233 13.31 -5.01 9.50
CA VAL A 233 12.54 -3.99 10.23
C VAL A 233 12.77 -2.65 9.52
N VAL A 234 11.78 -2.22 8.74
CA VAL A 234 11.84 -1.04 7.87
C VAL A 234 10.97 0.06 8.46
N GLU A 235 11.53 1.25 8.69
CA GLU A 235 10.82 2.43 9.18
C GLU A 235 10.80 3.53 8.11
N SER A 236 9.62 3.82 7.56
CA SER A 236 9.38 5.00 6.72
C SER A 236 9.02 6.20 7.60
N LEU A 237 9.76 7.31 7.46
CA LEU A 237 9.51 8.55 8.18
C LEU A 237 8.65 9.51 7.35
N ASN A 238 7.46 9.84 7.86
CA ASN A 238 6.60 10.89 7.32
C ASN A 238 6.78 12.16 8.16
N LEU A 239 7.15 13.27 7.52
CA LEU A 239 7.48 14.54 8.17
C LEU A 239 6.95 15.72 7.35
N LEU A 240 6.13 16.56 7.96
CA LEU A 240 5.75 17.87 7.42
C LEU A 240 6.41 18.96 8.26
N VAL A 241 7.26 19.78 7.64
CA VAL A 241 7.95 20.91 8.29
C VAL A 241 7.42 22.23 7.71
N SER A 242 7.12 23.19 8.57
CA SER A 242 6.73 24.55 8.19
C SER A 242 7.91 25.36 7.65
N ALA A 243 7.61 26.44 6.92
CA ALA A 243 8.60 27.42 6.46
C ALA A 243 9.49 27.97 7.60
N ASN A 244 8.93 28.09 8.81
CA ASN A 244 9.63 28.59 9.99
C ASN A 244 10.47 27.51 10.70
N GLY A 245 10.57 26.30 10.15
CA GLY A 245 11.33 25.19 10.74
C GLY A 245 10.61 24.41 11.86
N ASN A 246 9.34 24.67 12.14
CA ASN A 246 8.57 23.86 13.08
C ASN A 246 8.05 22.57 12.42
N VAL A 247 8.18 21.43 13.10
CA VAL A 247 7.61 20.15 12.66
C VAL A 247 6.10 20.15 12.94
N LEU A 248 5.29 20.10 11.88
CA LEU A 248 3.83 20.14 11.93
C LEU A 248 3.20 18.73 12.02
N ARG A 249 3.78 17.75 11.32
CA ARG A 249 3.41 16.33 11.39
C ARG A 249 4.68 15.50 11.46
N SER A 250 4.67 14.47 12.31
CA SER A 250 5.76 13.51 12.48
C SER A 250 5.18 12.15 12.81
N GLU A 251 5.41 11.19 11.93
CA GLU A 251 4.81 9.86 12.00
C GLU A 251 5.82 8.85 11.46
N ILE A 252 5.98 7.73 12.17
CA ILE A 252 6.83 6.62 11.74
C ILE A 252 5.90 5.48 11.33
N LEU A 253 5.94 5.11 10.05
CA LEU A 253 5.29 3.92 9.51
C LEU A 253 6.32 2.80 9.43
N GLY A 254 6.23 1.85 10.35
CA GLY A 254 7.09 0.69 10.40
C GLY A 254 6.47 -0.55 9.79
N ALA A 255 7.29 -1.39 9.19
CA ALA A 255 6.91 -2.73 8.71
C ALA A 255 8.00 -3.74 9.10
N ILE A 256 7.59 -4.92 9.57
CA ILE A 256 8.47 -6.07 9.77
C ILE A 256 8.20 -7.06 8.63
N LYS A 257 9.10 -7.06 7.66
CA LYS A 257 9.10 -8.00 6.54
C LYS A 257 9.96 -9.20 6.90
N MET A 258 9.51 -10.39 6.49
CA MET A 258 10.18 -11.65 6.80
C MET A 258 10.46 -12.42 5.52
N LYS A 259 11.62 -13.08 5.47
CA LYS A 259 11.92 -14.12 4.48
C LYS A 259 12.18 -15.43 5.22
N CYS A 260 11.25 -16.36 5.14
CA CYS A 260 11.27 -17.62 5.88
C CYS A 260 11.65 -18.77 4.94
N TYR A 261 12.80 -19.38 5.19
CA TYR A 261 13.23 -20.62 4.53
C TYR A 261 13.30 -21.71 5.59
N LEU A 262 12.13 -22.24 5.95
CA LEU A 262 11.96 -23.16 7.07
C LEU A 262 11.27 -24.45 6.63
N SER A 263 11.73 -25.59 7.16
CA SER A 263 11.13 -26.89 6.88
C SER A 263 9.92 -27.16 7.78
N GLY A 264 8.93 -27.90 7.30
CA GLY A 264 7.77 -28.30 8.11
C GLY A 264 6.79 -27.17 8.40
N MET A 265 6.20 -27.19 9.59
CA MET A 265 5.14 -26.29 10.06
C MET A 265 5.55 -25.61 11.38
N PRO A 266 6.58 -24.74 11.35
CA PRO A 266 7.19 -24.18 12.55
C PRO A 266 6.28 -23.13 13.21
N GLU A 267 6.17 -23.19 14.54
CA GLU A 267 5.58 -22.12 15.33
C GLU A 267 6.65 -21.10 15.71
N LEU A 268 6.46 -19.85 15.29
CA LEU A 268 7.32 -18.72 15.59
C LEU A 268 6.71 -17.85 16.70
N ARG A 269 7.58 -17.29 17.55
CA ARG A 269 7.26 -16.27 18.55
C ARG A 269 8.24 -15.13 18.50
N LEU A 270 7.77 -13.96 18.07
CA LEU A 270 8.55 -12.72 18.00
C LEU A 270 8.32 -11.89 19.28
N GLY A 271 9.42 -11.46 19.90
CA GLY A 271 9.39 -10.56 21.05
C GLY A 271 10.03 -9.21 20.70
N LEU A 272 9.29 -8.12 20.90
CA LEU A 272 9.72 -6.74 20.65
C LEU A 272 9.92 -5.97 21.97
N ASN A 273 10.48 -4.76 21.92
CA ASN A 273 10.57 -3.84 23.06
C ASN A 273 9.29 -2.99 23.26
N ASP A 274 8.12 -3.63 23.20
CA ASP A 274 6.80 -3.01 23.43
C ASP A 274 6.65 -2.54 24.89
N LYS A 275 6.28 -1.26 25.06
CA LYS A 275 6.02 -0.60 26.35
C LYS A 275 4.91 -1.31 27.13
N VAL A 276 3.82 -1.66 26.45
CA VAL A 276 2.66 -2.30 27.08
C VAL A 276 3.06 -3.65 27.68
N MET A 277 3.85 -4.45 26.95
CA MET A 277 4.40 -5.72 27.43
C MET A 277 5.23 -5.54 28.71
N PHE A 278 6.06 -4.50 28.80
CA PHE A 278 6.91 -4.26 29.97
C PHE A 278 6.13 -3.82 31.20
N GLU A 279 5.13 -2.96 31.01
CA GLU A 279 4.22 -2.50 32.07
C GLU A 279 3.45 -3.70 32.65
N THR A 280 2.83 -4.53 31.80
CA THR A 280 2.11 -5.75 32.23
C THR A 280 3.02 -6.78 32.92
N THR A 281 4.28 -6.92 32.51
CA THR A 281 5.21 -7.92 33.09
C THR A 281 5.99 -7.36 34.30
N GLY A 282 5.83 -6.09 34.67
CA GLY A 282 6.60 -5.45 35.76
C GLY A 282 8.12 -5.40 35.53
N ARG A 283 8.59 -5.55 34.29
CA ARG A 283 10.02 -5.64 33.96
C ARG A 283 10.55 -4.29 33.45
N SER A 284 11.16 -3.52 34.34
CA SER A 284 11.93 -2.34 33.93
C SER A 284 13.13 -2.72 33.06
N THR A 285 13.17 -2.22 31.82
CA THR A 285 14.32 -2.40 30.93
C THR A 285 15.34 -1.28 31.03
N ARG A 286 16.62 -1.65 30.97
CA ARG A 286 17.71 -0.77 30.51
C ARG A 286 17.57 -0.50 29.00
N GLY A 287 16.58 0.28 28.59
CA GLY A 287 16.34 0.60 27.18
C GLY A 287 15.07 1.41 26.95
N LYS A 288 15.00 2.10 25.81
CA LYS A 288 13.78 2.79 25.36
C LYS A 288 12.74 1.75 24.96
N ALA A 289 11.61 1.72 25.65
CA ALA A 289 10.44 0.96 25.23
C ALA A 289 9.64 1.74 24.18
N ILE A 290 8.81 1.05 23.41
CA ILE A 290 8.03 1.64 22.31
C ILE A 290 6.54 1.50 22.55
N GLU A 291 5.86 2.62 22.39
CA GLU A 291 4.41 2.76 22.46
C GLU A 291 3.87 2.76 21.03
N MET A 292 3.49 1.58 20.53
CA MET A 292 2.84 1.44 19.23
C MET A 292 1.39 1.93 19.34
N GLU A 293 1.02 2.87 18.47
CA GLU A 293 -0.32 3.47 18.45
C GLU A 293 -1.30 2.51 17.76
N ASP A 294 -0.98 2.14 16.52
CA ASP A 294 -1.68 1.07 15.79
C ASP A 294 -0.69 -0.04 15.42
N VAL A 295 -1.19 -1.28 15.41
CA VAL A 295 -0.49 -2.43 14.83
C VAL A 295 -1.45 -3.22 13.97
N LYS A 296 -1.02 -3.54 12.75
CA LYS A 296 -1.70 -4.44 11.81
C LYS A 296 -0.85 -5.69 11.66
N PHE A 297 -1.48 -6.87 11.70
CA PHE A 297 -0.81 -8.15 11.58
C PHE A 297 -1.24 -8.90 10.33
N HIS A 298 -0.34 -9.73 9.81
CA HIS A 298 -0.69 -10.78 8.87
C HIS A 298 -1.65 -11.78 9.52
N GLN A 299 -2.54 -12.40 8.72
CA GLN A 299 -3.51 -13.41 9.17
C GLN A 299 -2.90 -14.61 9.92
N CYS A 300 -1.58 -14.82 9.76
CA CYS A 300 -0.87 -15.91 10.43
C CYS A 300 -0.65 -15.67 11.93
N VAL A 301 -0.84 -14.45 12.42
CA VAL A 301 -0.66 -14.07 13.82
C VAL A 301 -1.92 -14.38 14.63
N ARG A 302 -1.75 -15.11 15.73
CA ARG A 302 -2.81 -15.43 16.68
C ARG A 302 -3.13 -14.21 17.54
N LEU A 303 -4.03 -13.35 17.05
CA LEU A 303 -4.45 -12.10 17.72
C LEU A 303 -4.86 -12.32 19.19
N SER A 304 -5.58 -13.41 19.48
CA SER A 304 -5.98 -13.77 20.85
C SER A 304 -4.82 -14.02 21.81
N ARG A 305 -3.63 -14.43 21.33
CA ARG A 305 -2.43 -14.49 22.19
C ARG A 305 -1.84 -13.10 22.40
N PHE A 306 -1.72 -12.33 21.32
CA PHE A 306 -1.20 -10.96 21.38
C PHE A 306 -2.03 -10.05 22.31
N GLU A 307 -3.35 -10.19 22.33
CA GLU A 307 -4.21 -9.44 23.24
C GLU A 307 -3.99 -9.80 24.73
N ASN A 308 -3.72 -11.07 25.04
CA ASN A 308 -3.53 -11.56 26.40
C ASN A 308 -2.14 -11.27 26.98
N ASP A 309 -1.06 -11.51 26.23
CA ASP A 309 0.33 -11.45 26.75
C ASP A 309 1.31 -10.64 25.89
N ARG A 310 0.81 -9.96 24.85
CA ARG A 310 1.59 -9.20 23.85
C ARG A 310 2.62 -10.05 23.08
N THR A 311 2.51 -11.38 23.10
CA THR A 311 3.36 -12.28 22.31
C THR A 311 2.84 -12.43 20.88
N ILE A 312 3.66 -12.04 19.91
CA ILE A 312 3.37 -12.24 18.49
C ILE A 312 3.70 -13.69 18.13
N SER A 313 2.66 -14.53 18.08
CA SER A 313 2.76 -15.99 17.86
C SER A 313 2.09 -16.39 16.54
N PHE A 314 2.82 -17.04 15.64
CA PHE A 314 2.38 -17.30 14.26
C PHE A 314 3.03 -18.56 13.65
N ILE A 315 2.45 -19.05 12.55
CA ILE A 315 3.10 -20.02 11.64
C ILE A 315 3.38 -19.25 10.33
N PRO A 316 4.65 -19.04 9.92
CA PRO A 316 4.97 -18.14 8.81
C PRO A 316 4.57 -18.73 7.45
N PRO A 317 3.95 -17.96 6.54
CA PRO A 317 4.00 -18.24 5.11
C PRO A 317 5.44 -18.51 4.65
N ASP A 318 5.59 -19.29 3.59
CA ASP A 318 6.91 -19.63 3.06
C ASP A 318 7.47 -18.53 2.16
N GLY A 319 8.79 -18.35 2.14
CA GLY A 319 9.44 -17.26 1.41
C GLY A 319 9.18 -15.88 2.02
N GLU A 320 8.97 -14.86 1.18
CA GLU A 320 8.82 -13.46 1.59
C GLU A 320 7.36 -13.07 1.88
N PHE A 321 7.13 -12.36 3.00
CA PHE A 321 5.84 -11.74 3.37
C PHE A 321 6.04 -10.60 4.39
N GLU A 322 5.03 -9.73 4.56
CA GLU A 322 4.98 -8.76 5.67
C GLU A 322 4.28 -9.39 6.88
N LEU A 323 4.96 -9.49 8.03
CA LEU A 323 4.38 -10.04 9.26
C LEU A 323 3.46 -9.03 9.95
N MET A 324 3.90 -7.78 10.02
CA MET A 324 3.17 -6.71 10.68
C MET A 324 3.62 -5.34 10.18
N SER A 325 2.68 -4.39 10.21
CA SER A 325 2.95 -2.96 10.10
C SER A 325 2.51 -2.26 11.39
N TYR A 326 3.22 -1.21 11.79
CA TYR A 326 2.97 -0.45 13.01
C TYR A 326 3.12 1.05 12.79
N ARG A 327 2.35 1.85 13.53
CA ARG A 327 2.35 3.32 13.44
C ARG A 327 2.78 3.93 14.77
N LEU A 328 3.60 5.00 14.69
CA LEU A 328 4.09 5.74 15.84
C LEU A 328 3.99 7.25 15.59
N ASN A 329 3.09 7.94 16.29
CA ASN A 329 3.08 9.41 16.36
C ASN A 329 4.13 9.96 17.34
N THR A 330 5.39 9.54 17.19
CA THR A 330 6.51 10.15 17.93
C THR A 330 6.99 11.40 17.21
N GLN A 331 7.02 12.54 17.89
CA GLN A 331 7.68 13.75 17.39
C GLN A 331 9.19 13.51 17.31
N VAL A 332 9.73 13.38 16.09
CA VAL A 332 11.16 13.21 15.83
C VAL A 332 11.70 14.39 15.03
N LYS A 333 12.92 14.82 15.37
CA LYS A 333 13.62 15.82 14.55
C LYS A 333 13.97 15.20 13.19
N PRO A 334 13.83 15.93 12.07
CA PRO A 334 14.16 15.38 10.76
C PRO A 334 15.61 14.90 10.70
N LEU A 335 15.79 13.65 10.26
CA LEU A 335 17.10 13.01 10.19
C LEU A 335 18.03 13.72 9.21
N ILE A 336 17.47 14.26 8.12
CA ILE A 336 18.13 15.21 7.23
C ILE A 336 17.31 16.49 7.31
N TRP A 337 17.92 17.51 7.88
CA TRP A 337 17.38 18.85 8.00
C TRP A 337 17.81 19.67 6.80
N VAL A 338 16.87 20.32 6.10
CA VAL A 338 17.16 21.15 4.92
C VAL A 338 16.68 22.56 5.20
N GLU A 339 17.64 23.47 5.29
CA GLU A 339 17.40 24.92 5.30
C GLU A 339 17.56 25.41 3.85
N CYS A 340 16.60 26.22 3.39
CA CYS A 340 16.63 26.85 2.08
C CYS A 340 16.41 28.34 2.26
N VAL A 341 17.24 29.17 1.66
CA VAL A 341 17.00 30.60 1.47
C VAL A 341 16.79 30.82 -0.02
N VAL A 342 15.75 31.58 -0.36
CA VAL A 342 15.39 31.91 -1.75
C VAL A 342 15.50 33.42 -1.91
N GLU A 343 16.37 33.88 -2.79
CA GLU A 343 16.54 35.29 -3.13
C GLU A 343 16.01 35.50 -4.55
N SER A 344 15.04 36.41 -4.73
CA SER A 344 14.39 36.61 -6.03
C SER A 344 14.72 37.98 -6.63
N HIS A 345 15.43 37.97 -7.76
CA HIS A 345 15.69 39.18 -8.55
C HIS A 345 14.69 39.26 -9.69
N SER A 346 13.58 39.98 -9.44
CA SER A 346 12.42 40.06 -10.35
C SER A 346 12.82 40.40 -11.80
N GLY A 347 12.39 39.57 -12.75
CA GLY A 347 12.67 39.76 -14.18
C GLY A 347 14.12 39.52 -14.59
N SER A 348 14.92 38.82 -13.77
CA SER A 348 16.32 38.52 -14.06
C SER A 348 16.72 37.10 -13.67
N ARG A 349 16.60 36.73 -12.38
CA ARG A 349 17.10 35.45 -11.86
C ARG A 349 16.56 35.13 -10.47
N ILE A 350 16.60 33.86 -10.11
CA ILE A 350 16.29 33.35 -8.77
C ILE A 350 17.48 32.55 -8.23
N GLU A 351 17.85 32.80 -6.99
CA GLU A 351 18.96 32.11 -6.31
C GLU A 351 18.44 31.28 -5.13
N TYR A 352 18.90 30.03 -5.06
CA TYR A 352 18.60 29.09 -3.98
C TYR A 352 19.88 28.79 -3.22
N MET A 353 19.91 29.09 -1.92
CA MET A 353 20.99 28.70 -1.02
C MET A 353 20.49 27.63 -0.05
N LEU A 354 20.99 26.40 -0.25
CA LEU A 354 20.55 25.21 0.47
C LEU A 354 21.64 24.72 1.42
N LYS A 355 21.26 24.53 2.67
CA LYS A 355 22.08 23.91 3.71
C LYS A 355 21.39 22.64 4.21
N ALA A 356 21.97 21.50 3.87
CA ALA A 356 21.52 20.20 4.35
C ALA A 356 22.37 19.75 5.55
N LYS A 357 21.74 19.25 6.61
CA LYS A 357 22.40 18.83 7.86
C LYS A 357 21.86 17.49 8.36
N ALA A 358 22.74 16.51 8.50
CA ALA A 358 22.40 15.18 9.00
C ALA A 358 22.31 15.15 10.54
N GLN A 359 21.10 15.03 11.10
CA GLN A 359 20.85 15.05 12.55
C GLN A 359 20.89 13.67 13.23
N PHE A 360 21.36 12.63 12.55
CA PHE A 360 21.55 11.27 13.10
C PHE A 360 22.98 11.01 13.61
N LYS A 361 23.19 9.86 14.25
CA LYS A 361 24.46 9.46 14.92
C LYS A 361 25.64 9.46 13.93
N ARG A 362 26.79 10.01 14.32
CA ARG A 362 28.02 10.10 13.49
C ARG A 362 28.52 8.78 12.88
N ARG A 363 28.19 7.64 13.50
CA ARG A 363 28.55 6.29 13.02
C ARG A 363 27.61 5.73 11.95
N SER A 364 26.48 6.39 11.71
CA SER A 364 25.51 6.04 10.69
C SER A 364 25.68 6.97 9.48
N THR A 365 25.34 6.47 8.30
CA THR A 365 25.43 7.17 7.03
C THR A 365 24.12 6.96 6.29
N ALA A 366 23.54 8.03 5.76
CA ALA A 366 22.45 7.94 4.80
C ALA A 366 23.01 7.70 3.41
N ASN A 367 22.48 6.72 2.70
CA ASN A 367 22.80 6.38 1.33
C ASN A 367 21.79 7.02 0.38
N ASN A 368 22.23 7.30 -0.85
CA ASN A 368 21.38 7.73 -1.97
C ASN A 368 20.42 8.86 -1.59
N VAL A 369 20.94 9.89 -0.91
CA VAL A 369 20.13 11.03 -0.49
C VAL A 369 19.80 11.87 -1.71
N GLU A 370 18.52 12.16 -1.93
CA GLU A 370 18.06 13.08 -2.97
C GLU A 370 17.24 14.20 -2.32
N ILE A 371 17.67 15.45 -2.51
CA ILE A 371 16.95 16.63 -2.07
C ILE A 371 16.35 17.28 -3.32
N ILE A 372 15.02 17.27 -3.41
CA ILE A 372 14.25 17.74 -4.56
C ILE A 372 13.66 19.09 -4.17
N VAL A 373 14.14 20.16 -4.81
CA VAL A 373 13.76 21.54 -4.52
C VAL A 373 12.95 22.06 -5.70
N PRO A 374 11.64 22.34 -5.54
CA PRO A 374 10.84 22.85 -6.64
C PRO A 374 11.28 24.28 -7.01
N VAL A 375 11.24 24.58 -8.30
CA VAL A 375 11.56 25.88 -8.89
C VAL A 375 10.41 26.36 -9.77
N PRO A 376 10.41 27.63 -10.22
CA PRO A 376 9.43 28.11 -11.21
C PRO A 376 9.48 27.32 -12.52
N ASP A 377 8.33 27.12 -13.15
CA ASP A 377 8.20 26.33 -14.40
C ASP A 377 8.88 27.03 -15.59
N ASP A 378 9.05 28.35 -15.50
CA ASP A 378 9.68 29.24 -16.48
C ASP A 378 11.18 29.49 -16.23
N ALA A 379 11.77 28.85 -15.21
CA ALA A 379 13.17 29.04 -14.85
C ALA A 379 14.12 28.42 -15.90
N ASP A 380 15.15 29.19 -16.30
CA ASP A 380 16.13 28.80 -17.31
C ASP A 380 17.59 28.86 -16.80
N THR A 381 18.55 28.63 -17.71
CA THR A 381 20.00 28.86 -17.50
C THR A 381 20.55 28.39 -16.14
N PRO A 382 20.33 27.11 -15.74
CA PRO A 382 20.67 26.64 -14.41
C PRO A 382 22.19 26.62 -14.18
N ARG A 383 22.63 27.22 -13.08
CA ARG A 383 24.03 27.26 -12.62
C ARG A 383 24.12 26.73 -11.20
N PHE A 384 24.92 25.68 -11.01
CA PHE A 384 25.04 25.00 -9.72
C PHE A 384 26.46 25.12 -9.15
N ARG A 385 26.55 25.32 -7.83
CA ARG A 385 27.78 25.21 -7.05
C ARG A 385 27.51 24.35 -5.83
N THR A 386 28.18 23.20 -5.72
CA THR A 386 28.12 22.36 -4.52
C THR A 386 29.49 21.80 -4.20
N ASN A 387 29.72 21.53 -2.92
CA ASN A 387 30.96 20.94 -2.43
C ASN A 387 30.91 19.40 -2.42
N ILE A 388 29.72 18.79 -2.58
CA ILE A 388 29.54 17.34 -2.59
C ILE A 388 28.28 16.90 -3.34
N GLY A 389 28.34 15.73 -3.96
CA GLY A 389 27.23 15.19 -4.75
C GLY A 389 27.15 15.80 -6.15
N SER A 390 26.06 15.53 -6.85
CA SER A 390 25.74 16.14 -8.14
C SER A 390 24.38 16.85 -8.08
N VAL A 391 24.23 17.91 -8.86
CA VAL A 391 22.99 18.68 -8.96
C VAL A 391 22.54 18.65 -10.41
N HIS A 392 21.26 18.34 -10.62
CA HIS A 392 20.65 18.29 -11.94
C HIS A 392 19.35 19.10 -11.94
N TYR A 393 19.11 19.85 -13.01
CA TYR A 393 17.81 20.44 -13.28
C TYR A 393 16.91 19.36 -13.90
N ALA A 394 15.68 19.25 -13.41
CA ALA A 394 14.63 18.35 -13.91
C ALA A 394 13.42 19.21 -14.33
N PRO A 395 13.42 19.78 -15.55
CA PRO A 395 12.32 20.63 -16.04
C PRO A 395 10.98 19.90 -16.06
N GLU A 396 10.97 18.59 -16.29
CA GLU A 396 9.77 17.75 -16.32
C GLU A 396 9.10 17.57 -14.94
N GLN A 397 9.81 17.92 -13.88
CA GLN A 397 9.29 18.04 -12.51
C GLN A 397 9.27 19.50 -12.02
N SER A 398 9.76 20.44 -12.85
CA SER A 398 10.14 21.81 -12.50
C SER A 398 10.83 21.87 -11.12
N ALA A 399 11.91 21.09 -10.99
CA ALA A 399 12.66 20.96 -9.75
C ALA A 399 14.17 20.82 -9.98
N ILE A 400 14.95 21.18 -8.97
CA ILE A 400 16.38 20.86 -8.86
C ILE A 400 16.52 19.63 -7.99
N VAL A 401 17.29 18.64 -8.46
CA VAL A 401 17.57 17.41 -7.71
C VAL A 401 19.05 17.38 -7.32
N TRP A 402 19.33 17.55 -6.03
CA TRP A 402 20.67 17.41 -5.45
C TRP A 402 20.85 16.00 -4.90
N LYS A 403 21.74 15.22 -5.52
CA LYS A 403 22.02 13.81 -5.17
C LYS A 403 23.33 13.66 -4.43
N ILE A 404 23.28 13.10 -3.22
CA ILE A 404 24.44 12.84 -2.34
C ILE A 404 24.51 11.33 -2.06
N LYS A 405 25.48 10.63 -2.68
CA LYS A 405 25.61 9.16 -2.57
C LYS A 405 25.74 8.66 -1.12
N GLN A 406 26.49 9.39 -0.28
CA GLN A 406 26.69 9.09 1.13
C GLN A 406 26.73 10.37 1.97
N PHE A 407 25.82 10.46 2.94
CA PHE A 407 25.71 11.56 3.88
C PHE A 407 25.97 11.05 5.30
N GLY A 408 27.19 11.27 5.81
CA GLY A 408 27.56 10.85 7.17
C GLY A 408 26.84 11.67 8.25
N GLY A 409 26.43 11.02 9.35
CA GLY A 409 25.73 11.68 10.46
C GLY A 409 26.54 12.81 11.10
N GLN A 410 25.84 13.86 11.55
CA GLN A 410 26.42 15.11 12.08
C GLN A 410 27.26 15.93 11.09
N LYS A 411 27.26 15.60 9.80
CA LYS A 411 27.81 16.48 8.75
C LYS A 411 26.77 17.49 8.29
N GLU A 412 27.25 18.59 7.72
CA GLU A 412 26.45 19.56 6.97
C GLU A 412 27.12 19.85 5.62
N PHE A 413 26.30 20.11 4.61
CA PHE A 413 26.72 20.37 3.24
C PHE A 413 25.93 21.54 2.66
N LEU A 414 26.55 22.22 1.69
CA LEU A 414 26.01 23.43 1.06
C LEU A 414 25.86 23.22 -0.45
N MET A 415 24.79 23.77 -1.00
CA MET A 415 24.53 23.88 -2.43
C MET A 415 23.95 25.27 -2.73
N ARG A 416 24.45 25.92 -3.78
CA ARG A 416 23.88 27.16 -4.34
C ARG A 416 23.45 26.89 -5.77
N ALA A 417 22.23 27.26 -6.11
CA ALA A 417 21.73 27.31 -7.47
C ALA A 417 21.37 28.74 -7.85
N GLU A 418 21.63 29.11 -9.10
CA GLU A 418 21.19 30.34 -9.75
C GLU A 418 20.48 29.91 -11.04
N LEU A 419 19.26 30.40 -11.28
CA LEU A 419 18.49 30.15 -12.49
C LEU A 419 18.05 31.50 -13.07
N GLY A 420 18.04 31.63 -14.39
CA GLY A 420 17.44 32.79 -15.04
C GLY A 420 15.93 32.77 -14.86
N LEU A 421 15.34 33.97 -14.78
CA LEU A 421 13.90 34.18 -14.88
C LEU A 421 13.61 35.06 -16.10
N PRO A 422 12.55 34.78 -16.89
CA PRO A 422 12.13 35.66 -17.96
C PRO A 422 11.88 37.09 -17.47
N SER A 423 12.22 38.07 -18.31
CA SER A 423 11.92 39.48 -18.05
C SER A 423 10.42 39.82 -18.22
N VAL A 424 9.69 38.98 -18.96
CA VAL A 424 8.23 39.03 -19.09
C VAL A 424 7.64 38.12 -18.02
N ARG A 425 6.95 38.71 -17.03
CA ARG A 425 6.11 37.94 -16.11
C ARG A 425 4.93 37.37 -16.89
N GLY A 426 4.44 36.19 -16.52
CA GLY A 426 3.07 35.82 -16.85
C GLY A 426 2.10 36.84 -16.21
N ASP A 427 0.99 37.15 -16.89
CA ASP A 427 0.03 38.20 -16.48
C ASP A 427 -0.65 37.95 -15.10
N ASP A 428 -0.39 36.80 -14.48
CA ASP A 428 -1.10 36.27 -13.31
C ASP A 428 -0.70 36.90 -11.95
N GLU A 429 0.32 37.79 -11.89
CA GLU A 429 0.74 38.45 -10.63
C GLU A 429 0.01 39.77 -10.30
N VAL A 430 -0.80 40.33 -11.21
CA VAL A 430 -1.47 41.63 -10.98
C VAL A 430 -2.93 41.46 -10.56
N GLY A 431 -3.12 41.18 -9.27
CA GLY A 431 -4.41 41.38 -8.60
C GLY A 431 -4.77 42.87 -8.51
N GLY A 432 -5.32 43.46 -9.58
CA GLY A 432 -5.87 44.81 -9.58
C GLY A 432 -5.71 45.58 -10.90
N GLY A 433 -6.61 45.37 -11.86
CA GLY A 433 -6.65 46.11 -13.12
C GLY A 433 -7.99 45.97 -13.84
N MET A 434 -8.72 47.09 -14.00
CA MET A 434 -10.08 47.10 -14.53
C MET A 434 -10.09 47.20 -16.07
N THR A 435 -10.15 46.08 -16.78
CA THR A 435 -10.46 46.06 -18.24
C THR A 435 -11.44 44.93 -18.59
N GLY A 436 -12.60 45.32 -19.14
CA GLY A 436 -13.52 44.36 -19.76
C GLY A 436 -13.14 44.10 -21.21
N GLY A 437 -13.11 42.84 -21.63
CA GLY A 437 -12.83 42.44 -23.01
C GLY A 437 -13.27 41.00 -23.27
N PHE A 438 -14.08 40.79 -24.30
CA PHE A 438 -14.62 39.47 -24.67
C PHE A 438 -13.50 38.56 -25.19
N GLY A 439 -13.38 37.35 -24.61
CA GLY A 439 -12.34 36.39 -25.01
C GLY A 439 -12.43 35.06 -24.25
N GLY A 440 -13.53 34.33 -24.43
CA GLY A 440 -13.66 32.98 -23.85
C GLY A 440 -12.72 32.00 -24.55
N SER A 441 -11.72 31.48 -23.83
CA SER A 441 -10.82 30.43 -24.28
C SER A 441 -10.84 29.25 -23.29
N MET A 442 -10.70 28.04 -23.83
CA MET A 442 -10.95 26.76 -23.13
C MET A 442 -10.14 26.58 -21.84
N GLY A 443 -10.81 26.04 -20.82
CA GLY A 443 -10.18 25.67 -19.55
C GLY A 443 -9.21 24.51 -19.71
N GLY A 444 -7.98 24.71 -19.23
CA GLY A 444 -6.97 23.66 -19.10
C GLY A 444 -6.93 23.08 -17.68
N VAL A 445 -7.27 21.80 -17.57
CA VAL A 445 -6.87 20.80 -16.56
C VAL A 445 -6.26 21.34 -15.25
N GLY A 446 -7.00 21.23 -14.15
CA GLY A 446 -6.54 20.59 -12.90
C GLY A 446 -5.26 21.07 -12.20
N GLY A 447 -4.70 22.21 -12.58
CA GLY A 447 -3.48 22.75 -11.97
C GLY A 447 -3.72 23.20 -10.53
N MET A 448 -2.93 22.67 -9.60
CA MET A 448 -2.69 23.29 -8.29
C MET A 448 -2.50 24.80 -8.49
N GLY A 449 -3.31 25.63 -7.81
CA GLY A 449 -3.40 27.07 -8.09
C GLY A 449 -2.03 27.70 -8.28
N LYS A 450 -1.76 28.25 -9.48
CA LYS A 450 -0.45 28.75 -9.89
C LYS A 450 0.05 29.79 -8.88
N GLY A 451 1.07 29.42 -8.10
CA GLY A 451 1.51 30.16 -6.90
C GLY A 451 1.58 29.30 -5.64
N ALA A 452 0.98 28.10 -5.62
CA ALA A 452 1.12 27.14 -4.54
C ALA A 452 2.56 26.60 -4.47
N LYS A 453 3.38 27.16 -3.56
CA LYS A 453 4.75 26.74 -3.31
C LYS A 453 4.81 25.27 -2.90
N ARG A 454 5.21 24.40 -3.83
CA ARG A 454 5.48 22.99 -3.58
C ARG A 454 6.55 22.86 -2.49
N PRO A 455 6.45 21.89 -1.55
CA PRO A 455 7.47 21.69 -0.54
C PRO A 455 8.73 21.05 -1.15
N ILE A 456 9.88 21.29 -0.52
CA ILE A 456 11.11 20.51 -0.75
C ILE A 456 10.83 19.07 -0.29
N GLN A 457 11.16 18.10 -1.13
CA GLN A 457 11.12 16.68 -0.77
C GLN A 457 12.53 16.16 -0.47
N VAL A 458 12.64 15.24 0.50
CA VAL A 458 13.92 14.62 0.87
C VAL A 458 13.78 13.11 0.88
N LYS A 459 14.50 12.44 -0.02
CA LYS A 459 14.61 10.98 -0.08
C LYS A 459 15.93 10.51 0.53
N PHE A 460 15.92 9.43 1.30
CA PHE A 460 17.12 8.81 1.87
C PHE A 460 16.88 7.38 2.35
N GLU A 461 17.96 6.62 2.52
CA GLU A 461 17.97 5.34 3.23
C GLU A 461 19.13 5.29 4.25
N ILE A 462 18.89 4.89 5.49
CA ILE A 462 19.89 4.71 6.55
C ILE A 462 19.85 3.25 7.01
N PRO A 463 20.82 2.41 6.61
CA PRO A 463 20.90 1.04 7.07
C PRO A 463 21.42 0.95 8.52
N TYR A 464 21.05 -0.14 9.19
CA TYR A 464 21.37 -0.46 10.59
C TYR A 464 20.94 0.63 11.59
N PHE A 465 19.82 1.30 11.30
CA PHE A 465 19.27 2.39 12.10
C PHE A 465 17.75 2.24 12.29
N THR A 466 17.28 2.59 13.48
CA THR A 466 15.87 2.78 13.81
C THR A 466 15.68 4.14 14.46
N THR A 467 14.58 4.80 14.13
CA THR A 467 14.25 6.14 14.63
C THR A 467 13.32 6.04 15.84
N SER A 468 12.40 5.08 15.81
CA SER A 468 11.60 4.71 16.98
C SER A 468 12.47 4.21 18.15
N GLY A 469 13.56 3.50 17.82
CA GLY A 469 14.36 2.70 18.74
C GLY A 469 13.93 1.24 18.82
N ILE A 470 13.21 0.70 17.81
CA ILE A 470 12.66 -0.66 17.85
C ILE A 470 13.76 -1.72 17.84
N GLN A 471 13.52 -2.78 18.61
CA GLN A 471 14.45 -3.87 18.83
C GLN A 471 13.69 -5.20 18.86
N VAL A 472 14.06 -6.08 17.94
CA VAL A 472 13.74 -7.51 18.05
C VAL A 472 14.56 -8.07 19.20
N ARG A 473 13.90 -8.41 20.31
CA ARG A 473 14.53 -8.95 21.52
C ARG A 473 14.83 -10.44 21.39
N TYR A 474 13.93 -11.17 20.74
CA TYR A 474 14.10 -12.56 20.38
C TYR A 474 13.16 -12.92 19.22
N LEU A 475 13.58 -13.90 18.42
CA LEU A 475 12.67 -14.71 17.61
C LEU A 475 12.89 -16.16 18.03
N LYS A 476 11.87 -16.78 18.64
CA LYS A 476 11.89 -18.20 18.98
C LYS A 476 11.20 -18.97 17.86
N ILE A 477 11.93 -19.89 17.24
CA ILE A 477 11.42 -20.84 16.24
C ILE A 477 11.22 -22.18 16.95
N THR A 478 10.11 -22.87 16.71
CA THR A 478 9.79 -24.16 17.32
C THR A 478 9.11 -25.06 16.29
N GLU A 479 9.86 -26.01 15.73
CA GLU A 479 9.33 -27.05 14.84
C GLU A 479 9.21 -28.36 15.62
N PRO A 480 7.98 -28.80 16.00
CA PRO A 480 7.79 -29.92 16.91
C PRO A 480 8.20 -31.28 16.32
N LYS A 481 8.08 -31.48 14.99
CA LYS A 481 8.36 -32.76 14.32
C LYS A 481 9.83 -32.93 13.97
N LEU A 482 10.47 -31.88 13.44
CA LEU A 482 11.84 -31.95 12.90
C LEU A 482 12.94 -31.40 13.84
N GLN A 483 12.57 -30.56 14.82
CA GLN A 483 13.45 -30.05 15.89
C GLN A 483 14.83 -29.50 15.44
N TYR A 484 14.90 -28.92 14.24
CA TYR A 484 16.15 -28.40 13.69
C TYR A 484 16.63 -27.12 14.42
N PRO A 485 17.95 -26.87 14.50
CA PRO A 485 18.47 -25.55 14.80
C PRO A 485 18.19 -24.59 13.64
N SER A 486 17.89 -23.33 13.95
CA SER A 486 17.64 -22.28 12.97
C SER A 486 18.35 -20.99 13.35
N LEU A 487 18.81 -20.25 12.35
CA LEU A 487 19.56 -19.01 12.53
C LEU A 487 18.68 -17.81 12.10
N PRO A 488 18.13 -17.03 13.06
CA PRO A 488 17.41 -15.81 12.75
C PRO A 488 18.38 -14.65 12.53
N TRP A 489 18.21 -13.96 11.42
CA TRP A 489 18.92 -12.73 11.06
C TRP A 489 17.98 -11.54 11.18
N VAL A 490 18.46 -10.41 11.68
CA VAL A 490 17.69 -9.15 11.68
C VAL A 490 18.55 -8.00 11.16
N ARG A 491 17.97 -7.18 10.29
CA ARG A 491 18.49 -5.87 9.92
C ARG A 491 17.42 -4.80 10.10
N TYR A 492 17.90 -3.58 10.31
CA TYR A 492 17.07 -2.40 10.52
C TYR A 492 17.36 -1.40 9.42
N ILE A 493 16.32 -0.81 8.83
CA ILE A 493 16.44 0.17 7.76
C ILE A 493 15.50 1.33 8.11
N THR A 494 16.00 2.56 8.10
CA THR A 494 15.15 3.74 8.14
C THR A 494 15.20 4.44 6.80
N GLN A 495 14.05 4.73 6.20
CA GLN A 495 13.93 5.39 4.90
C GLN A 495 13.00 6.61 4.99
N SER A 496 13.09 7.49 4.01
CA SER A 496 12.09 8.53 3.77
C SER A 496 10.74 7.92 3.36
N GLY A 497 9.67 8.31 4.06
CA GLY A 497 8.30 8.23 3.55
C GLY A 497 7.95 9.53 2.83
N ASP A 498 6.81 10.13 3.19
CA ASP A 498 6.45 11.49 2.75
C ASP A 498 7.14 12.54 3.62
N ILE A 499 8.28 13.07 3.14
CA ILE A 499 9.03 14.14 3.80
C ILE A 499 8.89 15.42 2.98
N ALA A 500 8.13 16.37 3.52
CA ALA A 500 7.81 17.65 2.91
C ALA A 500 8.26 18.81 3.82
N VAL A 501 9.22 19.62 3.35
CA VAL A 501 9.64 20.87 4.00
C VAL A 501 9.08 22.02 3.21
N ARG A 502 8.14 22.78 3.77
CA ARG A 502 7.55 23.95 3.10
C ARG A 502 8.64 24.98 2.82
N LEU A 503 8.72 25.47 1.58
CA LEU A 503 9.60 26.57 1.21
C LEU A 503 9.24 27.83 2.02
N PRO A 504 10.23 28.63 2.45
CA PRO A 504 9.98 29.96 2.98
C PRO A 504 9.55 30.92 1.88
N ASP A 505 9.15 32.13 2.29
CA ASP A 505 8.95 33.21 1.35
C ASP A 505 10.29 33.68 0.76
N ALA A 506 10.24 34.09 -0.52
CA ALA A 506 11.41 34.63 -1.18
C ALA A 506 11.67 36.03 -0.62
N VAL A 507 12.95 36.33 -0.38
CA VAL A 507 13.46 37.61 0.13
C VAL A 507 13.81 38.53 -1.03
#